data_AF-A0A2A4M7H2-F1
#
_entry.id   AF-A0A2A4M7H2-F1
#
_cell.length_a   1.000
_cell.length_b   1.000
_cell.length_c   1.000
_cell.angle_alpha   90.00
_cell.angle_beta   90.00
_cell.angle_gamma   90.00
#
_symmetry.space_group_name_H-M   'P 1'
#
loop_
_entity.id
_entity.type
_entity.pdbx_description
1 polymer ?
#
loop_
_entity_poly.entity_id
_entity_poly.type
_entity_poly.pdbx_seq_one_letter_code
_entity_poly.pdbx_strand_id
1 'polypeptide(L)'
;MKYVDKITLGLLFAGLLVSVGCGSDKYPTEMSLEDAPETIAEAFKNEKNANIKSMATRATQLLKSRNYTGAHGILKQLMTLPDLNPEQRDLIASGLIAVAENLNKAAEQGNAQAGRYLKQQSFGK
;
A
#
# COMPACT_ATOMS: atom_id res chain seq x y z
N MET A 1 -16.35 65.84 -31.34
CA MET A 1 -17.20 64.74 -31.85
C MET A 1 -16.80 63.51 -31.04
N LYS A 2 -17.46 63.00 -29.99
CA LYS A 2 -18.87 62.71 -29.65
C LYS A 2 -19.52 61.59 -30.48
N TYR A 3 -19.81 60.49 -29.75
CA TYR A 3 -20.73 59.35 -29.97
C TYR A 3 -20.22 58.13 -30.76
N VAL A 4 -20.07 56.97 -30.10
CA VAL A 4 -21.01 55.82 -30.08
C VAL A 4 -20.68 55.00 -28.82
N ASP A 5 -21.44 55.06 -27.73
CA ASP A 5 -22.66 54.34 -27.37
C ASP A 5 -22.52 52.87 -26.91
N LYS A 6 -23.11 52.66 -25.74
CA LYS A 6 -23.33 51.46 -24.91
C LYS A 6 -23.77 50.22 -25.69
N ILE A 7 -23.17 49.05 -25.43
CA ILE A 7 -23.85 47.74 -25.30
C ILE A 7 -23.07 46.89 -24.27
N THR A 8 -23.50 46.78 -23.01
CA THR A 8 -24.36 45.72 -22.43
C THR A 8 -23.67 44.35 -22.30
N LEU A 9 -23.28 44.06 -21.05
CA LEU A 9 -23.60 42.85 -20.28
C LEU A 9 -23.53 41.47 -20.98
N GLY A 10 -22.68 40.61 -20.41
CA GLY A 10 -23.00 39.18 -20.30
C GLY A 10 -22.17 38.26 -21.18
N LEU A 11 -21.03 37.80 -20.66
CA LEU A 11 -20.57 36.45 -20.98
C LEU A 11 -19.89 35.84 -19.75
N LEU A 12 -20.78 35.33 -18.92
CA LEU A 12 -20.56 34.40 -17.84
C LEU A 12 -20.21 33.05 -18.49
N PHE A 13 -18.92 32.77 -18.65
CA PHE A 13 -18.41 31.43 -18.92
C PHE A 13 -17.15 31.23 -18.08
N ALA A 14 -17.36 31.13 -16.78
CA ALA A 14 -16.41 30.49 -15.88
C ALA A 14 -16.29 29.03 -16.36
N GLY A 15 -15.22 28.76 -17.09
CA GLY A 15 -14.82 27.41 -17.45
C GLY A 15 -14.61 26.61 -16.18
N LEU A 16 -15.62 25.85 -15.79
CA LEU A 16 -15.50 24.78 -14.81
C LEU A 16 -14.71 23.66 -15.48
N LEU A 17 -13.40 23.83 -15.57
CA LEU A 17 -12.45 22.75 -15.79
C LEU A 17 -12.50 21.88 -14.53
N VAL A 18 -13.42 20.91 -14.53
CA VAL A 18 -13.40 19.78 -13.59
C VAL A 18 -12.15 18.97 -13.93
N SER A 19 -11.04 19.43 -13.39
CA SER A 19 -9.78 18.72 -13.36
C SER A 19 -9.76 17.84 -12.12
N VAL A 20 -9.25 16.62 -12.31
CA VAL A 20 -8.78 15.66 -11.31
C VAL A 20 -9.80 15.11 -10.31
N GLY A 21 -10.51 14.06 -10.75
CA GLY A 21 -10.91 12.96 -9.87
C GLY A 21 -10.00 11.75 -10.11
N CYS A 22 -8.68 11.92 -9.96
CA CYS A 22 -7.78 10.76 -9.84
C CYS A 22 -8.24 10.00 -8.60
N GLY A 23 -8.46 8.68 -8.73
CA GLY A 23 -9.16 7.86 -7.75
C GLY A 23 -8.69 8.14 -6.33
N SER A 24 -9.66 8.35 -5.44
CA SER A 24 -9.44 8.58 -4.01
C SER A 24 -8.26 7.77 -3.50
N ASP A 25 -7.18 8.46 -3.11
CA ASP A 25 -6.02 7.92 -2.41
C ASP A 25 -6.51 7.36 -1.05
N LYS A 26 -7.16 6.20 -1.10
CA LYS A 26 -7.36 5.39 0.11
C LYS A 26 -6.02 4.72 0.37
N TYR A 27 -5.23 5.36 1.22
CA TYR A 27 -4.11 4.69 1.85
C TYR A 27 -4.63 3.50 2.63
N PRO A 28 -3.92 2.36 2.60
CA PRO A 28 -4.27 1.22 3.43
C PRO A 28 -4.34 1.63 4.90
N THR A 29 -5.24 0.96 5.64
CA THR A 29 -5.40 1.24 7.08
C THR A 29 -4.06 1.05 7.80
N GLU A 30 -3.60 2.03 8.56
CA GLU A 30 -2.30 1.94 9.25
C GLU A 30 -2.26 0.73 10.20
N MET A 31 -1.19 -0.04 10.13
CA MET A 31 -0.99 -1.26 10.91
C MET A 31 0.39 -1.21 11.55
N SER A 32 0.47 -1.46 12.85
CA SER A 32 1.75 -1.61 13.54
C SER A 32 2.41 -2.94 13.16
N LEU A 33 3.74 -3.00 13.21
CA LEU A 33 4.47 -4.24 12.93
C LEU A 33 4.17 -5.32 13.97
N GLU A 34 3.88 -4.88 15.20
CA GLU A 34 3.57 -5.71 16.36
C GLU A 34 2.21 -6.39 16.21
N ASP A 35 1.20 -5.68 15.70
CA ASP A 35 -0.16 -6.18 15.53
C ASP A 35 -0.35 -6.95 14.21
N ALA A 36 0.57 -6.75 13.26
CA ALA A 36 0.50 -7.37 11.93
C ALA A 36 0.31 -8.90 11.93
N PRO A 37 1.02 -9.71 12.76
CA PRO A 37 0.86 -11.15 12.72
C PRO A 37 -0.55 -11.61 13.11
N GLU A 38 -1.13 -11.05 14.16
CA GLU A 38 -2.44 -11.48 14.65
C GLU A 38 -3.55 -10.92 13.76
N THR A 39 -3.42 -9.68 13.28
CA THR A 39 -4.40 -9.07 12.38
C THR A 39 -4.47 -9.83 11.05
N ILE A 40 -3.33 -10.21 10.48
CA ILE A 40 -3.28 -11.04 9.25
C ILE A 40 -3.81 -12.44 9.54
N ALA A 41 -3.46 -13.07 10.67
CA ALA A 41 -3.98 -14.39 11.00
C ALA A 41 -5.51 -14.42 11.07
N GLU A 42 -6.10 -13.41 11.69
CA GLU A 42 -7.55 -13.26 11.85
C GLU A 42 -8.26 -13.08 10.50
N ALA A 43 -7.77 -12.18 9.64
CA ALA A 43 -8.37 -11.91 8.33
C ALA A 43 -8.33 -13.11 7.37
N PHE A 44 -7.39 -14.03 7.55
CA PHE A 44 -7.23 -15.22 6.71
C PHE A 44 -7.71 -16.52 7.38
N LYS A 45 -8.29 -16.48 8.59
CA LYS A 45 -8.70 -17.69 9.33
C LYS A 45 -9.70 -18.57 8.56
N ASN A 46 -10.61 -17.92 7.84
CA ASN A 46 -11.68 -18.53 7.06
C ASN A 46 -11.37 -18.59 5.56
N GLU A 47 -10.14 -18.26 5.15
CA GLU A 47 -9.72 -18.38 3.75
C GLU A 47 -9.88 -19.83 3.27
N LYS A 48 -10.54 -20.00 2.13
CA LYS A 48 -10.83 -21.30 1.51
C LYS A 48 -9.76 -21.70 0.50
N ASN A 49 -9.10 -20.73 -0.13
CA ASN A 49 -7.98 -20.97 -1.02
C ASN A 49 -6.75 -21.40 -0.20
N ALA A 50 -6.39 -22.68 -0.31
CA ALA A 50 -5.31 -23.27 0.47
C ALA A 50 -3.95 -22.60 0.23
N ASN A 51 -3.68 -22.11 -0.99
CA ASN A 51 -2.44 -21.41 -1.30
C ASN A 51 -2.38 -20.05 -0.58
N ILE A 52 -3.45 -19.26 -0.66
CA ILE A 52 -3.54 -17.96 0.04
C ILE A 52 -3.42 -18.16 1.55
N LYS A 53 -4.16 -19.11 2.11
CA LYS A 53 -4.12 -19.41 3.55
C LYS A 53 -2.73 -19.82 4.02
N SER A 54 -2.04 -20.67 3.25
CA SER A 54 -0.68 -21.11 3.53
C SER A 54 0.32 -19.95 3.50
N MET A 55 0.23 -19.08 2.48
CA MET A 55 1.08 -17.89 2.37
C MET A 55 0.83 -16.89 3.50
N ALA A 56 -0.42 -16.62 3.86
CA ALA A 56 -0.76 -15.77 5.01
C ALA A 56 -0.20 -16.36 6.31
N THR A 57 -0.37 -17.66 6.53
CA THR A 57 0.20 -18.38 7.69
C THR A 57 1.73 -18.28 7.73
N ARG A 58 2.39 -18.40 6.57
CA ARG A 58 3.86 -18.26 6.50
C ARG A 58 4.30 -16.83 6.78
N ALA A 59 3.58 -15.83 6.27
CA ALA A 59 3.86 -14.42 6.56
C ALA A 59 3.77 -14.14 8.06
N THR A 60 2.72 -14.61 8.75
CA THR A 60 2.55 -14.40 10.20
C THR A 60 3.65 -15.09 11.01
N GLN A 61 4.06 -16.30 10.64
CA GLN A 61 5.20 -16.98 11.27
C GLN A 61 6.52 -16.22 11.09
N LEU A 62 6.76 -15.65 9.90
CA LEU A 62 7.96 -14.84 9.62
C LEU A 62 7.95 -13.53 10.42
N LEU A 63 6.79 -12.88 10.54
CA LEU A 63 6.64 -11.69 11.39
C LEU A 63 6.91 -12.01 12.87
N LYS A 64 6.32 -13.10 13.40
CA LYS A 64 6.52 -13.56 14.79
C LYS A 64 7.98 -13.90 15.09
N SER A 65 8.69 -14.46 14.12
CA SER A 65 10.13 -14.78 14.23
C SER A 65 11.05 -13.61 13.88
N ARG A 66 10.50 -12.40 13.66
CA ARG A 66 11.23 -11.18 13.28
C ARG A 66 12.06 -11.33 11.99
N ASN A 67 11.69 -12.26 11.12
CA ASN A 67 12.29 -12.39 9.80
C ASN A 67 11.57 -11.47 8.81
N TYR A 68 11.85 -10.17 8.94
CA TYR A 68 11.17 -9.12 8.17
C TYR A 68 11.47 -9.17 6.67
N THR A 69 12.68 -9.60 6.26
CA THR A 69 12.99 -9.80 4.84
C THR A 69 12.16 -10.92 4.20
N GLY A 70 11.97 -12.03 4.94
CA GLY A 70 11.10 -13.12 4.52
C GLY A 70 9.64 -12.71 4.51
N ALA A 71 9.18 -12.05 5.58
CA ALA A 71 7.81 -11.57 5.69
C ALA A 71 7.44 -10.63 4.54
N HIS A 72 8.27 -9.61 4.27
CA HIS A 72 8.07 -8.70 3.14
C HIS A 72 7.98 -9.44 1.80
N GLY A 73 8.84 -10.45 1.57
CA GLY A 73 8.79 -11.27 0.36
C GLY A 73 7.47 -12.00 0.17
N ILE A 74 6.96 -12.67 1.21
CA ILE A 74 5.69 -13.40 1.15
C ILE A 74 4.50 -12.45 1.00
N LEU A 75 4.50 -11.33 1.73
CA LEU A 75 3.44 -10.31 1.63
C LEU A 75 3.39 -9.71 0.22
N LYS A 76 4.55 -9.39 -0.38
CA LYS A 76 4.65 -8.93 -1.77
C LYS A 76 4.10 -9.97 -2.75
N GLN A 77 4.39 -11.27 -2.54
CA GLN A 77 3.86 -12.34 -3.37
C GLN A 77 2.34 -12.54 -3.18
N LEU A 78 1.81 -12.38 -1.96
CA LEU A 78 0.37 -12.40 -1.72
C LEU A 78 -0.34 -11.32 -2.54
N MET A 79 0.21 -10.11 -2.59
CA MET A 79 -0.35 -8.99 -3.37
C MET A 79 -0.45 -9.25 -4.87
N THR A 80 0.30 -10.21 -5.42
CA THR A 80 0.20 -10.58 -6.84
C THR A 80 -0.94 -11.54 -7.14
N LEU A 81 -1.60 -12.09 -6.11
CA LEU A 81 -2.70 -13.04 -6.29
C LEU A 81 -4.01 -12.30 -6.57
N PRO A 82 -4.72 -12.64 -7.67
CA PRO A 82 -5.96 -11.95 -8.06
C PRO A 82 -7.12 -12.25 -7.10
N ASP A 83 -7.10 -13.41 -6.44
CA ASP A 83 -8.21 -13.93 -5.63
C ASP A 83 -8.31 -13.30 -4.23
N LEU A 84 -7.43 -12.35 -3.88
CA LEU A 84 -7.57 -11.58 -2.64
C LEU A 84 -8.80 -10.67 -2.73
N ASN A 85 -9.66 -10.76 -1.73
CA ASN A 85 -10.75 -9.81 -1.58
C ASN A 85 -10.20 -8.40 -1.21
N PRO A 86 -11.00 -7.32 -1.35
CA PRO A 86 -10.51 -5.96 -1.11
C PRO A 86 -9.95 -5.72 0.30
N GLU A 87 -10.56 -6.30 1.33
CA GLU A 87 -10.13 -6.17 2.73
C GLU A 87 -8.80 -6.87 2.97
N GLN A 88 -8.66 -8.10 2.49
CA GLN A 88 -7.39 -8.84 2.52
C GLN A 88 -6.28 -8.09 1.78
N ARG A 89 -6.60 -7.49 0.64
CA ARG A 89 -5.63 -6.72 -0.15
C ARG A 89 -5.18 -5.46 0.58
N ASP A 90 -6.11 -4.71 1.18
CA ASP A 90 -5.80 -3.55 2.03
C ASP A 90 -4.85 -3.97 3.16
N LEU A 91 -5.21 -5.04 3.86
CA LEU A 91 -4.48 -5.54 5.01
C LEU A 91 -3.05 -5.98 4.66
N ILE A 92 -2.88 -6.73 3.57
CA ILE A 92 -1.55 -7.16 3.11
C ILE A 92 -0.73 -5.95 2.64
N ALA A 93 -1.36 -4.94 2.04
CA ALA A 93 -0.67 -3.70 1.67
C ALA A 93 -0.19 -2.94 2.93
N SER A 94 -1.03 -2.79 3.95
CA SER A 94 -0.65 -2.21 5.24
C SER A 94 0.50 -2.96 5.90
N GLY A 95 0.42 -4.29 5.97
CA GLY A 95 1.48 -5.12 6.52
C GLY A 95 2.78 -5.00 5.73
N LEU A 96 2.71 -4.92 4.39
CA LEU A 96 3.88 -4.74 3.53
C LEU A 96 4.58 -3.40 3.81
N ILE A 97 3.81 -2.31 3.96
CA ILE A 97 4.32 -0.97 4.29
C ILE A 97 4.99 -1.00 5.67
N ALA A 98 4.33 -1.52 6.70
CA ALA A 98 4.88 -1.60 8.05
C ALA A 98 6.22 -2.36 8.11
N VAL A 99 6.31 -3.48 7.40
CA VAL A 99 7.55 -4.26 7.30
C VAL A 99 8.63 -3.51 6.51
N ALA A 100 8.26 -2.85 5.42
CA ALA A 100 9.21 -2.05 4.62
C ALA A 100 9.78 -0.87 5.43
N GLU A 101 8.94 -0.16 6.19
CA GLU A 101 9.39 0.90 7.09
C GLU A 101 10.34 0.39 8.17
N ASN A 102 10.05 -0.77 8.76
CA ASN A 102 10.95 -1.39 9.74
C ASN A 102 12.31 -1.75 9.10
N LEU A 103 12.30 -2.33 7.90
CA LEU A 103 13.52 -2.65 7.16
C LEU A 103 14.32 -1.38 6.81
N ASN A 104 13.66 -0.29 6.40
CA ASN A 104 14.32 0.98 6.12
C ASN A 104 14.99 1.54 7.39
N LYS A 105 14.26 1.61 8.51
CA LYS A 105 14.80 2.03 9.81
C LYS A 105 16.00 1.18 10.24
N ALA A 106 15.91 -0.14 10.07
CA ALA A 106 17.02 -1.05 10.39
C ALA A 106 18.25 -0.77 9.49
N ALA A 107 18.04 -0.54 8.19
CA ALA A 107 19.13 -0.22 7.26
C ALA A 107 19.80 1.12 7.60
N GLU A 108 19.02 2.15 7.94
CA GLU A 108 19.51 3.44 8.42
C GLU A 108 20.35 3.32 9.70
N GLN A 109 19.99 2.37 10.57
CA GLN A 109 20.75 2.03 11.79
C GLN A 109 21.96 1.10 11.54
N GLY A 110 22.31 0.84 10.27
CA GLY A 110 23.49 0.07 9.91
C GLY A 110 23.26 -1.43 9.74
N ASN A 111 22.02 -1.91 9.72
CA ASN A 111 21.73 -3.31 9.41
C ASN A 111 22.04 -3.62 7.93
N ALA A 112 23.20 -4.24 7.69
CA ALA A 112 23.66 -4.57 6.34
C ALA A 112 22.73 -5.56 5.61
N GLN A 113 22.06 -6.47 6.32
CA GLN A 113 21.12 -7.41 5.71
C GLN A 113 19.88 -6.68 5.19
N ALA A 114 19.28 -5.80 5.99
CA ALA A 114 18.14 -4.98 5.58
C ALA A 114 18.51 -4.07 4.40
N GLY A 115 19.66 -3.40 4.46
CA GLY A 115 20.14 -2.55 3.37
C GLY A 115 20.37 -3.32 2.06
N ARG A 116 20.98 -4.51 2.11
CA ARG A 116 21.15 -5.38 0.93
C ARG A 116 19.82 -5.83 0.36
N TYR A 117 18.89 -6.23 1.22
CA TYR A 117 17.55 -6.66 0.81
C TYR A 117 16.80 -5.53 0.09
N LEU A 118 16.72 -4.34 0.69
CA LEU A 118 16.06 -3.18 0.10
C LEU A 118 16.69 -2.77 -1.24
N LYS A 119 18.04 -2.83 -1.32
CA LYS A 119 18.76 -2.60 -2.57
C LYS A 119 18.35 -3.60 -3.66
N GLN A 120 18.20 -4.88 -3.35
CA GLN A 120 17.71 -5.86 -4.32
C GLN A 120 16.27 -5.58 -4.74
N GLN A 121 15.41 -5.13 -3.82
CA GLN A 121 14.02 -4.79 -4.12
C GLN A 121 13.89 -3.56 -5.03
N SER A 122 14.81 -2.59 -4.95
CA SER A 122 14.77 -1.38 -5.80
C SER A 122 15.26 -1.61 -7.23
N PHE A 123 16.16 -2.57 -7.44
CA PHE A 123 16.69 -2.93 -8.77
C PHE A 123 15.83 -3.94 -9.55
N GLY A 124 14.91 -4.64 -8.91
CA GLY A 124 14.06 -5.64 -9.55
C GLY A 124 12.85 -5.08 -10.31
N LYS A 125 12.99 -3.92 -10.98
CA LYS A 125 11.96 -3.37 -11.88
C LYS A 125 11.95 -4.11 -13.22
#